data_AF-A0A830FH07-F1
#
_entry.id   AF-A0A830FH07-F1
#
_cell.length_a   1.000
_cell.length_b   1.000
_cell.length_c   1.000
_cell.angle_alpha   90.00
_cell.angle_beta   90.00
_cell.angle_gamma   90.00
#
_symmetry.space_group_name_H-M   'P 1'
#
loop_
_entity.id
_entity.type
_entity.pdbx_description
1 polymer ?
#
loop_
_entity_poly.entity_id
_entity_poly.type
_entity_poly.pdbx_seq_one_letter_code
_entity_poly.pdbx_strand_id
1 'polypeptide(L)'
;MSELSGRAVHDVAERGRGGTGDVDAGAAVDVGSGAAVDVGAGVGYRPVYARRERSEGIEMVQNKKGDRRERELVNRLDEAGFAVMRAPASGSATTRELPDVLAGDGTVFYAVEAKSSSGKPIYLTGEEVEALVYFSQNFGAKPKIGVRFDREDWYFFHPSDLHVTDGGNYRVKRETALEDGETITELKAAGEADESEADAAENRRKVLNALAQGVLDVDEAVEMLG
;
A
#
# COMPACT_ATOMS: atom_id res chain seq x y z
N MET A 1 -29.14 -24.50 -84.45
CA MET A 1 -28.20 -23.36 -84.53
C MET A 1 -28.02 -22.84 -83.12
N SER A 2 -26.87 -22.81 -82.44
CA SER A 2 -25.51 -23.30 -82.66
C SER A 2 -24.87 -23.56 -81.28
N GLU A 3 -24.10 -24.64 -81.19
CA GLU A 3 -22.81 -24.83 -80.50
C GLU A 3 -22.54 -24.30 -79.07
N LEU A 4 -22.36 -25.28 -78.17
CA LEU A 4 -21.21 -25.55 -77.28
C LEU A 4 -20.20 -24.41 -76.97
N SER A 5 -19.93 -24.20 -75.67
CA SER A 5 -18.57 -24.00 -75.16
C SER A 5 -18.48 -24.31 -73.66
N GLY A 6 -17.40 -24.98 -73.27
CA GLY A 6 -17.12 -25.44 -71.92
C GLY A 6 -16.09 -24.61 -71.15
N ARG A 7 -16.26 -24.65 -69.83
CA ARG A 7 -15.31 -24.82 -68.70
C ARG A 7 -13.91 -24.14 -68.71
N ALA A 8 -13.60 -23.67 -67.48
CA ALA A 8 -12.29 -23.46 -66.82
C ALA A 8 -11.79 -22.00 -66.85
N VAL A 9 -11.11 -21.39 -65.87
CA VAL A 9 -10.62 -21.65 -64.50
C VAL A 9 -10.05 -20.30 -64.00
N HIS A 10 -9.64 -20.27 -62.72
CA HIS A 10 -8.62 -19.40 -62.11
C HIS A 10 -9.01 -18.13 -61.35
N ASP A 11 -8.12 -17.86 -60.41
CA ASP A 11 -8.21 -17.31 -59.07
C ASP A 11 -7.30 -16.06 -58.98
N VAL A 12 -7.40 -15.34 -57.86
CA VAL A 12 -6.48 -14.31 -57.36
C VAL A 12 -6.60 -12.90 -57.96
N ALA A 13 -7.01 -11.94 -57.11
CA ALA A 13 -6.67 -10.53 -57.27
C ALA A 13 -6.28 -9.91 -55.92
N GLU A 14 -5.10 -9.31 -55.93
CA GLU A 14 -4.37 -8.60 -54.88
C GLU A 14 -5.03 -7.28 -54.42
N ARG A 15 -4.61 -6.79 -53.25
CA ARG A 15 -4.30 -5.37 -52.89
C ARG A 15 -3.90 -5.36 -51.41
N GLY A 16 -2.82 -4.74 -50.91
CA GLY A 16 -1.99 -3.64 -51.40
C GLY A 16 -1.85 -2.62 -50.26
N ARG A 17 -0.61 -2.41 -49.76
CA ARG A 17 -0.24 -1.53 -48.64
C ARG A 17 -0.23 -0.03 -49.02
N GLY A 18 -0.41 0.86 -48.02
CA GLY A 18 0.39 2.10 -47.86
C GLY A 18 -0.35 3.46 -47.83
N GLY A 19 0.10 4.37 -46.95
CA GLY A 19 -0.10 5.84 -47.00
C GLY A 19 -0.84 6.46 -45.80
N THR A 20 -0.14 6.91 -44.75
CA THR A 20 0.30 8.31 -44.47
C THR A 20 -0.83 9.29 -44.12
N GLY A 21 -0.79 9.83 -42.90
CA GLY A 21 -1.61 10.95 -42.44
C GLY A 21 -1.07 11.51 -41.13
N ASP A 22 -0.28 12.59 -41.26
CA ASP A 22 0.18 13.45 -40.17
C ASP A 22 -0.99 14.12 -39.45
N VAL A 23 -0.90 14.22 -38.12
CA VAL A 23 -1.57 15.27 -37.33
C VAL A 23 -0.59 15.82 -36.30
N ASP A 24 -0.43 17.14 -36.36
CA ASP A 24 0.58 17.93 -35.67
C ASP A 24 0.07 18.48 -34.33
N ALA A 25 1.03 18.67 -33.42
CA ALA A 25 1.10 19.55 -32.24
C ALA A 25 -0.07 19.74 -31.25
N GLY A 26 0.22 19.43 -29.97
CA GLY A 26 -0.55 19.89 -28.80
C GLY A 26 0.28 19.89 -27.51
N ALA A 27 1.05 20.96 -27.31
CA ALA A 27 1.59 21.53 -26.06
C ALA A 27 2.07 20.60 -24.92
N ALA A 28 3.39 20.65 -24.67
CA ALA A 28 4.01 20.26 -23.42
C ALA A 28 3.50 21.13 -22.25
N VAL A 29 3.12 20.49 -21.14
CA VAL A 29 2.94 21.17 -19.86
C VAL A 29 4.22 20.99 -19.07
N ASP A 30 4.95 22.10 -18.93
CA ASP A 30 6.09 22.28 -18.04
C ASP A 30 5.61 22.20 -16.58
N VAL A 31 5.85 21.07 -15.92
CA VAL A 31 5.73 20.97 -14.46
C VAL A 31 7.08 21.34 -13.87
N GLY A 32 7.13 22.59 -13.38
CA GLY A 32 8.32 23.26 -12.89
C GLY A 32 9.10 22.47 -11.85
N SER A 33 10.40 22.76 -11.86
CA SER A 33 11.43 22.26 -10.94
C SER A 33 11.07 22.51 -9.47
N GLY A 34 10.61 21.47 -8.78
CA GLY A 34 10.70 21.36 -7.33
C GLY A 34 12.00 20.65 -6.97
N ALA A 35 12.85 21.32 -6.21
CA ALA A 35 14.19 20.86 -5.84
C ALA A 35 14.16 19.49 -5.15
N ALA A 36 15.00 18.57 -5.66
CA ALA A 36 15.35 17.36 -4.96
C ALA A 36 15.99 17.72 -3.61
N VAL A 37 15.37 17.28 -2.51
CA VAL A 37 15.99 17.35 -1.19
C VAL A 37 17.04 16.24 -1.14
N ASP A 38 18.30 16.66 -1.06
CA ASP A 38 19.47 15.82 -0.82
C ASP A 38 19.40 15.26 0.61
N VAL A 39 18.91 14.03 0.76
CA VAL A 39 19.09 13.24 1.99
C VAL A 39 20.43 12.53 1.87
N GLY A 40 21.42 13.16 2.51
CA GLY A 40 22.80 12.71 2.56
C GLY A 40 22.95 11.27 3.04
N ALA A 41 23.93 10.61 2.43
CA ALA A 41 24.41 9.27 2.78
C ALA A 41 24.84 9.19 4.25
N GLY A 42 24.44 8.12 4.97
CA GLY A 42 24.87 8.02 6.36
C GLY A 42 24.67 6.75 7.19
N VAL A 43 23.97 5.69 6.79
CA VAL A 43 24.12 4.36 7.44
C VAL A 43 23.86 3.28 6.41
N GLY A 44 24.89 2.49 6.08
CA GLY A 44 24.83 1.49 5.02
C GLY A 44 23.91 0.32 5.37
N TYR A 45 22.71 0.29 4.79
CA TYR A 45 21.92 -0.94 4.69
C TYR A 45 22.29 -1.67 3.40
N ARG A 46 22.85 -2.88 3.53
CA ARG A 46 23.06 -3.80 2.41
C ARG A 46 21.89 -4.79 2.36
N PRO A 47 21.08 -4.80 1.29
CA PRO A 47 19.94 -5.70 1.20
C PRO A 47 20.40 -7.16 1.10
N VAL A 48 19.87 -8.01 1.98
CA VAL A 48 20.03 -9.46 2.02
C VAL A 48 19.13 -10.13 0.96
N TYR A 49 19.27 -9.77 -0.32
CA TYR A 49 18.55 -10.47 -1.41
C TYR A 49 19.48 -11.07 -2.46
N ALA A 50 20.78 -11.17 -2.18
CA ALA A 50 21.68 -11.98 -2.97
C ALA A 50 21.91 -13.33 -2.27
N ARG A 51 21.25 -14.37 -2.81
CA ARG A 51 21.49 -15.80 -2.60
C ARG A 51 20.74 -16.48 -1.43
N ARG A 52 19.58 -17.06 -1.77
CA ARG A 52 19.34 -18.47 -1.48
C ARG A 52 18.55 -19.12 -2.60
N GLU A 53 19.13 -20.17 -3.17
CA GLU A 53 18.50 -21.01 -4.16
C GLU A 53 17.33 -21.78 -3.53
N ARG A 54 16.23 -21.85 -4.30
CA ARG A 54 15.13 -22.82 -4.24
C ARG A 54 14.93 -23.56 -2.92
N SER A 55 13.90 -23.14 -2.18
CA SER A 55 13.03 -24.05 -1.43
C SER A 55 11.58 -23.79 -1.81
N GLU A 56 10.81 -24.86 -1.82
CA GLU A 56 9.60 -25.10 -2.61
C GLU A 56 8.48 -24.08 -2.36
N GLY A 57 7.77 -23.74 -3.45
CA GLY A 57 6.68 -22.78 -3.44
C GLY A 57 5.55 -23.18 -2.51
N ILE A 58 5.30 -22.34 -1.52
CA ILE A 58 3.98 -22.27 -0.90
C ILE A 58 3.15 -21.41 -1.83
N GLU A 59 2.40 -22.06 -2.72
CA GLU A 59 1.33 -21.40 -3.46
C GLU A 59 0.29 -20.91 -2.43
N MET A 60 0.32 -19.60 -2.13
CA MET A 60 -0.75 -18.96 -1.38
C MET A 60 -2.00 -18.98 -2.26
N VAL A 61 -2.81 -20.03 -2.09
CA VAL A 61 -4.12 -20.13 -2.72
C VAL A 61 -4.96 -18.96 -2.22
N GLN A 62 -5.13 -17.94 -3.08
CA GLN A 62 -6.13 -16.91 -2.88
C GLN A 62 -7.51 -17.55 -2.88
N ASN A 63 -7.99 -17.86 -1.69
CA ASN A 63 -9.27 -18.48 -1.47
C ASN A 63 -10.36 -17.45 -1.81
N LYS A 64 -11.43 -17.83 -2.53
CA LYS A 64 -12.56 -16.92 -2.88
C LYS A 64 -13.15 -16.15 -1.69
N LYS A 65 -12.87 -16.60 -0.46
CA LYS A 65 -13.25 -15.98 0.81
C LYS A 65 -12.39 -14.75 1.19
N GLY A 66 -11.10 -14.70 0.83
CA GLY A 66 -10.22 -13.54 1.05
C GLY A 66 -10.72 -12.34 0.26
N ASP A 67 -10.97 -12.56 -1.03
CA ASP A 67 -11.54 -11.58 -1.96
C ASP A 67 -12.90 -11.00 -1.49
N ARG A 68 -13.74 -11.78 -0.80
CA ARG A 68 -14.98 -11.25 -0.20
C ARG A 68 -14.70 -10.31 0.97
N ARG A 69 -13.78 -10.66 1.87
CA ARG A 69 -13.48 -9.85 3.06
C ARG A 69 -12.70 -8.59 2.68
N GLU A 70 -11.78 -8.69 1.73
CA GLU A 70 -11.11 -7.52 1.15
C GLU A 70 -12.12 -6.56 0.50
N ARG A 71 -13.10 -7.08 -0.28
CA ARG A 71 -14.18 -6.24 -0.82
C ARG A 71 -15.04 -5.59 0.27
N GLU A 72 -15.36 -6.32 1.34
CA GLU A 72 -16.07 -5.75 2.48
C GLU A 72 -15.26 -4.59 3.10
N LEU A 73 -13.96 -4.77 3.31
CA LEU A 73 -13.09 -3.71 3.82
C LEU A 73 -13.07 -2.49 2.89
N VAL A 74 -12.88 -2.70 1.58
CA VAL A 74 -12.90 -1.62 0.59
C VAL A 74 -14.18 -0.82 0.65
N ASN A 75 -15.33 -1.50 0.61
CA ASN A 75 -16.63 -0.84 0.63
C ASN A 75 -16.82 -0.04 1.92
N ARG A 76 -16.40 -0.60 3.08
CA ARG A 76 -16.55 0.08 4.37
C ARG A 76 -15.64 1.30 4.51
N LEU A 77 -14.44 1.26 3.94
CA LEU A 77 -13.54 2.42 3.88
C LEU A 77 -14.06 3.49 2.91
N ASP A 78 -14.57 3.10 1.75
CA ASP A 78 -15.19 4.01 0.77
C ASP A 78 -16.44 4.70 1.35
N GLU A 79 -17.32 3.93 1.99
CA GLU A 79 -18.48 4.44 2.73
C GLU A 79 -18.10 5.43 3.85
N ALA A 80 -16.90 5.30 4.42
CA ALA A 80 -16.36 6.21 5.43
C ALA A 80 -15.66 7.45 4.82
N GLY A 81 -15.61 7.56 3.49
CA GLY A 81 -15.07 8.73 2.77
C GLY A 81 -13.59 8.64 2.41
N PHE A 82 -13.00 7.45 2.42
CA PHE A 82 -11.67 7.23 1.84
C PHE A 82 -11.79 6.94 0.34
N ALA A 83 -10.86 7.44 -0.47
CA ALA A 83 -10.58 6.85 -1.78
C ALA A 83 -9.78 5.56 -1.56
N VAL A 84 -10.21 4.45 -2.17
CA VAL A 84 -9.66 3.11 -1.89
C VAL A 84 -9.24 2.40 -3.17
N MET A 85 -8.09 1.74 -3.14
CA MET A 85 -7.69 0.75 -4.14
C MET A 85 -7.31 -0.58 -3.48
N ARG A 86 -7.63 -1.68 -4.14
CA ARG A 86 -7.05 -2.99 -3.83
C ARG A 86 -5.80 -3.21 -4.66
N ALA A 87 -4.77 -3.79 -4.06
CA ALA A 87 -3.65 -4.29 -4.84
C ALA A 87 -4.11 -5.41 -5.79
N PRO A 88 -3.51 -5.52 -6.97
CA PRO A 88 -3.75 -6.67 -7.84
C PRO A 88 -3.33 -7.94 -7.08
N ALA A 89 -4.13 -9.01 -7.20
CA ALA A 89 -3.78 -10.31 -6.66
C ALA A 89 -2.36 -10.66 -7.12
N SER A 90 -1.51 -11.07 -6.18
CA SER A 90 -0.09 -11.36 -6.42
C SER A 90 0.06 -12.47 -7.47
N GLY A 91 0.15 -12.09 -8.74
CA GLY A 91 0.55 -12.96 -9.83
C GLY A 91 2.07 -13.03 -9.89
N SER A 92 2.61 -14.17 -10.32
CA SER A 92 4.05 -14.51 -10.44
C SER A 92 4.90 -13.60 -11.33
N ALA A 93 4.38 -12.45 -11.78
CA ALA A 93 5.07 -11.51 -12.66
C ALA A 93 5.79 -10.39 -11.91
N THR A 94 5.49 -10.13 -10.63
CA THR A 94 6.16 -9.09 -9.84
C THR A 94 6.59 -9.62 -8.48
N THR A 95 7.89 -9.51 -8.19
CA THR A 95 8.53 -9.92 -6.93
C THR A 95 8.27 -8.96 -5.77
N ARG A 96 7.33 -8.03 -5.92
CA ARG A 96 7.06 -6.98 -4.93
C ARG A 96 5.81 -7.36 -4.14
N GLU A 97 5.98 -7.52 -2.85
CA GLU A 97 4.85 -7.65 -1.92
C GLU A 97 4.18 -6.28 -1.79
N LEU A 98 2.87 -6.27 -1.94
CA LEU A 98 2.01 -5.10 -1.87
C LEU A 98 1.02 -5.31 -0.72
N PRO A 99 0.58 -4.24 -0.04
CA PRO A 99 -0.53 -4.35 0.91
C PRO A 99 -1.80 -4.77 0.16
N ASP A 100 -2.73 -5.42 0.86
CA ASP A 100 -4.03 -5.79 0.27
C ASP A 100 -4.84 -4.56 -0.18
N VAL A 101 -4.83 -3.51 0.63
CA VAL A 101 -5.62 -2.28 0.42
C VAL A 101 -4.75 -1.06 0.65
N LEU A 102 -4.89 -0.06 -0.22
CA LEU A 102 -4.45 1.30 0.02
C LEU A 102 -5.68 2.20 0.09
N ALA A 103 -5.77 3.02 1.13
CA ALA A 103 -6.88 3.95 1.35
C ALA A 103 -6.34 5.33 1.75
N GLY A 104 -7.00 6.40 1.32
CA GLY A 104 -6.65 7.75 1.77
C GLY A 104 -7.73 8.77 1.41
N ASP A 105 -7.75 9.88 2.14
CA ASP A 105 -8.77 10.94 1.98
C ASP A 105 -8.17 12.30 1.56
N GLY A 106 -6.87 12.29 1.22
CA GLY A 106 -6.11 13.47 0.84
C GLY A 106 -5.34 14.11 2.00
N THR A 107 -5.63 13.77 3.26
CA THR A 107 -4.84 14.19 4.41
C THR A 107 -4.06 13.02 5.00
N VAL A 108 -4.69 11.85 5.13
CA VAL A 108 -4.03 10.63 5.59
C VAL A 108 -4.11 9.52 4.54
N PHE A 109 -3.06 8.70 4.52
CA PHE A 109 -2.97 7.52 3.67
C PHE A 109 -2.63 6.31 4.55
N TYR A 110 -3.32 5.20 4.32
CA TYR A 110 -3.15 3.93 5.01
C TYR A 110 -2.84 2.83 4.00
N ALA A 111 -1.79 2.05 4.28
CA ALA A 111 -1.56 0.76 3.64
C ALA A 111 -2.02 -0.31 4.61
N VAL A 112 -2.90 -1.20 4.16
CA VAL A 112 -3.59 -2.16 5.02
C VAL A 112 -3.33 -3.58 4.55
N GLU A 113 -2.82 -4.40 5.46
CA GLU A 113 -2.80 -5.86 5.34
C GLU A 113 -4.05 -6.43 6.03
N ALA A 114 -4.88 -7.18 5.31
CA ALA A 114 -6.22 -7.58 5.75
C ALA A 114 -6.29 -9.06 6.12
N LYS A 115 -6.51 -9.36 7.40
CA LYS A 115 -6.70 -10.73 7.90
C LYS A 115 -8.11 -10.94 8.44
N SER A 116 -8.65 -12.14 8.27
CA SER A 116 -9.95 -12.49 8.85
C SER A 116 -9.97 -13.88 9.48
N SER A 117 -10.81 -14.06 10.50
CA SER A 117 -10.94 -15.32 11.21
C SER A 117 -12.38 -15.54 11.68
N SER A 118 -12.81 -16.79 11.73
CA SER A 118 -14.12 -17.14 12.31
C SER A 118 -14.13 -17.19 13.85
N GLY A 119 -13.00 -16.85 14.49
CA GLY A 119 -12.88 -16.77 15.96
C GLY A 119 -11.54 -17.21 16.55
N LYS A 120 -10.68 -17.87 15.77
CA LYS A 120 -9.31 -18.20 16.21
C LYS A 120 -8.39 -16.97 16.15
N PRO A 121 -7.34 -16.86 16.98
CA PRO A 121 -6.36 -15.79 16.85
C PRO A 121 -5.83 -15.69 15.42
N ILE A 122 -5.65 -14.46 14.96
CA ILE A 122 -5.05 -14.14 13.67
C ILE A 122 -3.54 -14.07 13.85
N TYR A 123 -2.81 -14.59 12.87
CA TYR A 123 -1.35 -14.56 12.82
C TYR A 123 -0.90 -13.88 11.53
N LEU A 124 0.22 -13.16 11.62
CA LEU A 124 0.96 -12.64 10.48
C LEU A 124 2.41 -13.08 10.59
N THR A 125 3.03 -13.34 9.44
CA THR A 125 4.47 -13.63 9.42
C THR A 125 5.27 -12.35 9.66
N GLY A 126 6.52 -12.49 10.10
CA GLY A 126 7.45 -11.36 10.14
C GLY A 126 7.62 -10.70 8.77
N GLU A 127 7.70 -11.51 7.71
CA GLU A 127 7.86 -11.06 6.32
C GLU A 127 6.68 -10.20 5.84
N GLU A 128 5.44 -10.61 6.12
CA GLU A 128 4.24 -9.82 5.78
C GLU A 128 4.27 -8.43 6.43
N VAL A 129 4.68 -8.37 7.70
CA VAL A 129 4.78 -7.11 8.45
C VAL A 129 5.93 -6.25 7.93
N GLU A 130 7.10 -6.84 7.67
CA GLU A 130 8.25 -6.12 7.11
C GLU A 130 7.93 -5.53 5.72
N ALA A 131 7.27 -6.31 4.86
CA ALA A 131 6.85 -5.86 3.54
C ALA A 131 5.85 -4.71 3.62
N LEU A 132 4.86 -4.80 4.51
CA LEU A 132 3.90 -3.73 4.74
C LEU A 132 4.59 -2.45 5.21
N VAL A 133 5.45 -2.53 6.22
CA VAL A 133 6.17 -1.37 6.77
C VAL A 133 7.07 -0.74 5.71
N TYR A 134 7.79 -1.56 4.94
CA TYR A 134 8.62 -1.08 3.84
C TYR A 134 7.80 -0.37 2.77
N PHE A 135 6.67 -0.95 2.34
CA PHE A 135 5.78 -0.31 1.37
C PHE A 135 5.28 1.04 1.92
N SER A 136 4.77 1.04 3.15
CA SER A 136 4.25 2.21 3.85
C SER A 136 5.23 3.37 3.90
N GLN A 137 6.48 3.10 4.30
CA GLN A 137 7.53 4.11 4.38
C GLN A 137 7.84 4.73 3.00
N ASN A 138 7.95 3.90 1.97
CA ASN A 138 8.27 4.38 0.62
C ASN A 138 7.10 5.07 -0.07
N PHE A 139 5.87 4.69 0.27
CA PHE A 139 4.65 5.27 -0.30
C PHE A 139 4.23 6.56 0.40
N GLY A 140 4.58 6.73 1.68
CA GLY A 140 4.05 7.81 2.53
C GLY A 140 2.68 7.47 3.12
N ALA A 141 2.45 6.21 3.48
CA ALA A 141 1.22 5.74 4.10
C ALA A 141 1.49 5.08 5.45
N LYS A 142 0.57 5.23 6.39
CA LYS A 142 0.63 4.58 7.70
C LYS A 142 0.32 3.08 7.58
N PRO A 143 1.17 2.18 8.10
CA PRO A 143 0.91 0.75 8.03
C PRO A 143 -0.18 0.37 9.04
N LYS A 144 -1.18 -0.38 8.57
CA LYS A 144 -2.24 -0.91 9.43
C LYS A 144 -2.46 -2.40 9.16
N ILE A 145 -2.59 -3.17 10.23
CA ILE A 145 -3.10 -4.54 10.17
C ILE A 145 -4.60 -4.49 10.41
N GLY A 146 -5.39 -4.67 9.36
CA GLY A 146 -6.84 -4.74 9.43
C GLY A 146 -7.27 -6.16 9.79
N VAL A 147 -7.98 -6.32 10.91
CA VAL A 147 -8.48 -7.62 11.35
C VAL A 147 -9.99 -7.68 11.48
N ARG A 148 -10.55 -8.81 11.02
CA ARG A 148 -11.99 -9.06 11.01
C ARG A 148 -12.31 -10.43 11.61
N PHE A 149 -12.91 -10.44 12.79
CA PHE A 149 -13.48 -11.65 13.39
C PHE A 149 -14.96 -11.79 13.02
N ASP A 150 -15.45 -12.99 12.71
CA ASP A 150 -16.86 -13.20 12.33
C ASP A 150 -17.84 -12.55 13.34
N ARG A 151 -18.83 -11.82 12.79
CA ARG A 151 -19.87 -11.04 13.51
C ARG A 151 -19.41 -9.74 14.18
N GLU A 152 -18.11 -9.44 14.20
CA GLU A 152 -17.61 -8.15 14.70
C GLU A 152 -17.45 -7.10 13.60
N ASP A 153 -16.97 -5.90 13.91
CA ASP A 153 -16.51 -4.94 12.91
C ASP A 153 -15.04 -5.19 12.50
N TRP A 154 -14.49 -4.29 11.69
CA TRP A 154 -13.05 -4.23 11.39
C TRP A 154 -12.32 -3.43 12.47
N TYR A 155 -11.17 -3.95 12.89
CA TYR A 155 -10.27 -3.31 13.83
C TYR A 155 -8.88 -3.19 13.21
N PHE A 156 -8.17 -2.12 13.54
CA PHE A 156 -6.88 -1.79 12.95
C PHE A 156 -5.82 -1.57 14.02
N PHE A 157 -4.61 -2.00 13.70
CA PHE A 157 -3.45 -1.90 14.58
C PHE A 157 -2.25 -1.37 13.80
N HIS A 158 -1.44 -0.51 14.41
CA HIS A 158 -0.08 -0.37 13.92
C HIS A 158 0.70 -1.67 14.20
N PRO A 159 1.61 -2.13 13.33
CA PRO A 159 2.32 -3.39 13.56
C PRO A 159 3.06 -3.49 14.91
N SER A 160 3.53 -2.36 15.45
CA SER A 160 4.19 -2.31 16.77
C SER A 160 3.28 -2.68 17.94
N ASP A 161 1.97 -2.58 17.76
CA ASP A 161 0.99 -2.77 18.85
C ASP A 161 0.57 -4.24 18.96
N LEU A 162 0.97 -5.07 17.99
CA LEU A 162 0.67 -6.49 17.98
C LEU A 162 1.63 -7.29 18.85
N HIS A 163 1.12 -8.37 19.43
CA HIS A 163 1.95 -9.31 20.18
C HIS A 163 2.89 -10.06 19.24
N VAL A 164 4.21 -9.87 19.44
CA VAL A 164 5.26 -10.65 18.77
C VAL A 164 5.49 -11.95 19.52
N THR A 165 5.45 -13.06 18.79
CA THR A 165 5.78 -14.40 19.31
C THR A 165 7.28 -14.63 19.31
N ASP A 166 7.76 -15.61 20.08
CA ASP A 166 9.19 -15.96 20.15
C ASP A 166 9.81 -16.29 18.77
N GLY A 167 8.99 -16.71 17.80
CA GLY A 167 9.40 -17.00 16.43
C GLY A 167 9.41 -15.79 15.48
N GLY A 168 9.16 -14.57 15.97
CA GLY A 168 9.13 -13.34 15.16
C GLY A 168 7.82 -13.11 14.39
N ASN A 169 6.82 -13.98 14.55
CA ASN A 169 5.48 -13.79 13.98
C ASN A 169 4.62 -12.93 14.88
N TYR A 170 3.64 -12.25 14.31
CA TYR A 170 2.70 -11.39 15.02
C TYR A 170 1.38 -12.12 15.25
N ARG A 171 0.70 -11.79 16.35
CA ARG A 171 -0.59 -12.38 16.71
C ARG A 171 -1.54 -11.35 17.30
N VAL A 172 -2.80 -11.42 16.89
CA VAL A 172 -3.91 -10.72 17.55
C VAL A 172 -5.04 -11.68 17.92
N LYS A 173 -5.53 -11.56 19.17
CA LYS A 173 -6.70 -12.31 19.66
C LYS A 173 -7.97 -11.50 19.43
N ARG A 174 -9.12 -12.16 19.43
CA ARG A 174 -10.41 -11.47 19.27
C ARG A 174 -10.64 -10.46 20.38
N GLU A 175 -10.32 -10.82 21.61
CA GLU A 175 -10.52 -9.97 22.79
C GLU A 175 -9.69 -8.68 22.66
N THR A 176 -8.39 -8.80 22.34
CA THR A 176 -7.51 -7.66 22.05
C THR A 176 -8.04 -6.78 20.91
N ALA A 177 -8.59 -7.39 19.84
CA ALA A 177 -9.19 -6.62 18.75
C ALA A 177 -10.36 -5.75 19.21
N LEU A 178 -11.22 -6.26 20.10
CA LEU A 178 -12.38 -5.54 20.62
C LEU A 178 -12.02 -4.48 21.66
N GLU A 179 -10.95 -4.70 22.42
CA GLU A 179 -10.53 -3.83 23.53
C GLU A 179 -9.63 -2.69 23.05
N ASP A 180 -8.65 -3.00 22.19
CA ASP A 180 -7.53 -2.10 21.87
C ASP A 180 -7.50 -1.68 20.39
N GLY A 181 -8.34 -2.27 19.54
CA GLY A 181 -8.30 -2.04 18.09
C GLY A 181 -8.97 -0.74 17.66
N GLU A 182 -8.30 0.03 16.81
CA GLU A 182 -8.88 1.22 16.20
C GLU A 182 -10.01 0.82 15.24
N THR A 183 -11.06 1.61 15.18
CA THR A 183 -12.18 1.46 14.24
C THR A 183 -11.96 2.28 12.97
N ILE A 184 -12.74 2.02 11.91
CA ILE A 184 -12.72 2.84 10.68
C ILE A 184 -13.01 4.32 11.00
N THR A 185 -13.92 4.59 11.94
CA THR A 185 -14.25 5.95 12.36
C THR A 185 -13.05 6.63 13.02
N GLU A 186 -12.30 5.91 13.84
CA GLU A 186 -11.07 6.44 14.45
C GLU A 186 -9.97 6.64 13.42
N LEU A 187 -9.82 5.76 12.42
CA LEU A 187 -8.90 6.00 11.30
C LEU A 187 -9.25 7.28 10.53
N LYS A 188 -10.55 7.55 10.33
CA LYS A 188 -11.02 8.77 9.66
C LYS A 188 -10.76 10.00 10.51
N ALA A 189 -11.07 9.94 11.80
CA ALA A 189 -10.79 11.02 12.74
C ALA A 189 -9.28 11.27 12.89
N ALA A 190 -8.45 10.24 12.83
CA ALA A 190 -6.99 10.38 12.84
C ALA A 190 -6.48 11.13 11.60
N GLY A 191 -7.13 11.00 10.43
CA GLY A 191 -6.80 11.83 9.27
C GLY A 191 -7.19 13.30 9.40
N GLU A 192 -8.16 13.59 10.27
CA GLU A 192 -8.57 14.95 10.65
C GLU A 192 -7.71 15.50 11.80
N ALA A 193 -7.09 14.61 12.59
CA ALA A 193 -6.31 14.91 13.80
C ALA A 193 -4.80 14.73 13.65
N ASP A 194 -4.31 14.13 12.56
CA ASP A 194 -2.89 14.04 12.21
C ASP A 194 -2.39 15.44 11.87
N GLU A 195 -1.92 16.07 12.94
CA GLU A 195 -1.11 17.28 13.02
C GLU A 195 -1.59 18.38 12.07
N SER A 196 -2.51 19.20 12.59
CA SER A 196 -2.53 20.58 12.12
C SER A 196 -1.08 21.09 12.19
N GLU A 197 -0.62 21.84 11.18
CA GLU A 197 0.69 22.50 11.24
C GLU A 197 0.88 23.27 12.55
N ALA A 198 -0.22 23.65 13.22
CA ALA A 198 -0.22 24.28 14.53
C ALA A 198 0.32 23.38 15.65
N ASP A 199 0.00 22.08 15.68
CA ASP A 199 0.44 21.16 16.74
C ASP A 199 1.92 20.79 16.57
N ALA A 200 2.34 20.49 15.33
CA ALA A 200 3.75 20.30 15.00
C ALA A 200 4.57 21.57 15.26
N ALA A 201 4.02 22.76 14.96
CA ALA A 201 4.66 24.03 15.27
C ALA A 201 4.66 24.33 16.77
N GLU A 202 3.66 23.87 17.54
CA GLU A 202 3.65 24.00 19.00
C GLU A 202 4.72 23.11 19.62
N ASN A 203 4.87 21.87 19.17
CA ASN A 203 5.93 20.98 19.62
C ASN A 203 7.31 21.55 19.29
N ARG A 204 7.50 22.01 18.04
CA ARG A 204 8.73 22.75 17.65
C ARG A 204 9.00 23.95 18.53
N ARG A 205 8.00 24.78 18.81
CA ARG A 205 8.15 25.96 19.70
C ARG A 205 8.51 25.56 21.12
N LYS A 206 7.95 24.48 21.67
CA LYS A 206 8.29 23.97 23.00
C LYS A 206 9.75 23.53 23.07
N VAL A 207 10.20 22.73 22.10
CA VAL A 207 11.60 22.28 22.02
C VAL A 207 12.56 23.46 21.83
N LEU A 208 12.26 24.38 20.91
CA LEU A 208 13.10 25.56 20.67
C LEU A 208 13.16 26.53 21.86
N ASN A 209 12.07 26.68 22.61
CA ASN A 209 12.08 27.47 23.85
C ASN A 209 12.92 26.80 24.95
N ALA A 210 12.85 25.48 25.09
CA ALA A 210 13.68 24.74 26.03
C ALA A 210 15.18 24.85 25.69
N LEU A 211 15.53 24.78 24.39
CA LEU A 211 16.89 25.05 23.91
C LEU A 211 17.33 26.49 24.23
N ALA A 212 16.49 27.49 23.94
CA ALA A 212 16.81 28.90 24.21
C ALA A 212 16.99 29.20 25.70
N GLN A 213 16.34 28.43 26.57
CA GLN A 213 16.47 28.52 28.03
C GLN A 213 17.66 27.71 28.57
N GLY A 214 18.38 26.97 27.71
CA GLY A 214 19.49 26.10 28.09
C GLY A 214 19.07 24.86 28.86
N VAL A 215 17.80 24.46 28.75
CA VAL A 215 17.24 23.24 29.35
C VAL A 215 17.57 22.02 28.50
N LEU A 216 17.69 22.20 27.18
CA LEU A 216 18.14 21.20 26.22
C LEU A 216 19.40 21.70 25.51
N ASP A 217 20.28 20.79 25.13
CA ASP A 217 21.31 21.09 24.15
C ASP A 217 20.82 20.94 22.71
N VAL A 218 21.67 21.33 21.75
CA VAL A 218 21.31 21.33 20.32
C VAL A 218 21.09 19.91 19.81
N ASP A 219 21.86 18.94 20.28
CA ASP A 219 21.77 17.56 19.80
C ASP A 219 20.51 16.88 20.33
N GLU A 220 20.17 17.08 21.61
CA GLU A 220 18.91 16.64 22.21
C GLU A 220 17.69 17.29 21.54
N ALA A 221 17.77 18.60 21.26
CA ALA A 221 16.70 19.30 20.56
C ALA A 221 16.51 18.77 19.12
N VAL A 222 17.58 18.39 18.43
CA VAL A 222 17.50 17.79 17.09
C VAL A 222 16.88 16.40 17.14
N GLU A 223 17.25 15.56 18.12
CA GLU A 223 16.64 14.24 18.33
C GLU A 223 15.13 14.33 18.63
N MET A 224 14.70 15.36 19.35
CA MET A 224 13.29 15.57 19.67
C MET A 224 12.46 16.18 18.52
N LEU A 225 13.12 16.62 17.44
CA LEU A 225 12.48 17.28 16.28
C LEU A 225 12.54 16.47 14.98
N GLY A 226 13.34 15.40 14.93
CA GLY A 226 13.44 14.47 13.82
C GLY A 226 12.48 13.29 13.94
#